data_AF-A0A3Q9FUM5-F1
#
_entry.id   AF-A0A3Q9FUM5-F1
#
_cell.length_a   1.000
_cell.length_b   1.000
_cell.length_c   1.000
_cell.angle_alpha   90.00
_cell.angle_beta   90.00
_cell.angle_gamma   90.00
#
_symmetry.space_group_name_H-M   'P 1'
#
loop_
_entity.id
_entity.type
_entity.pdbx_description
1 polymer ?
#
loop_
_entity_poly.entity_id
_entity_poly.type
_entity_poly.pdbx_seq_one_letter_code
_entity_poly.pdbx_strand_id
1 'polypeptide(L)' 'MTARTVFLFGTWTLAPDQEPDAEPISYAMQCAVCGSSSDTSEDAAVGQRWTFQHVGRHPSHHTFRETITRPWRTWMQS' A
#
# COMPACT_ATOMS: atom_id res chain seq x y z
N MET A 1 -48.40 -10.28 -1.47
CA MET A 1 -47.22 -10.58 -0.63
C MET A 1 -46.38 -9.32 -0.57
N THR A 2 -46.21 -8.71 0.60
CA THR A 2 -45.33 -7.56 0.79
C THR A 2 -43.94 -8.08 1.19
N ALA A 3 -42.90 -7.56 0.55
CA ALA A 3 -41.52 -7.93 0.90
C ALA A 3 -41.16 -7.32 2.27
N ARG A 4 -40.59 -8.15 3.15
CA ARG A 4 -39.97 -7.71 4.40
C ARG A 4 -38.47 -7.73 4.22
N THR A 5 -37.82 -6.57 4.34
CA THR A 5 -36.36 -6.47 4.37
C THR A 5 -35.87 -6.64 5.81
N VAL A 6 -34.83 -7.45 5.99
CA VAL A 6 -34.14 -7.64 7.27
C VAL A 6 -32.69 -7.21 7.09
N PHE A 7 -32.19 -6.35 7.96
CA PHE A 7 -30.79 -5.94 8.01
C PHE A 7 -30.12 -6.62 9.22
N LEU A 8 -28.95 -7.22 9.00
CA LEU A 8 -28.06 -7.67 10.07
C LEU A 8 -26.91 -6.67 10.19
N PHE A 9 -26.82 -6.02 11.35
CA PHE A 9 -25.68 -5.18 11.68
C PHE A 9 -24.67 -6.01 12.47
N GLY A 10 -23.41 -5.95 12.08
CA GLY A 10 -22.32 -6.69 12.70
C GLY A 10 -21.10 -5.80 12.91
N THR A 11 -20.40 -6.02 14.01
CA THR A 11 -19.12 -5.37 14.27
C THR A 11 -18.03 -6.14 13.53
N TRP A 12 -17.41 -5.47 12.55
CA TRP A 12 -16.27 -6.00 11.80
C TRP A 12 -14.97 -5.39 12.30
N THR A 13 -13.92 -6.20 12.35
CA THR A 13 -12.56 -5.75 12.61
C THR A 13 -11.76 -5.79 11.30
N LEU A 14 -10.94 -4.77 11.07
CA LEU A 14 -9.95 -4.68 9.99
C LEU A 14 -8.57 -4.52 10.63
N ALA A 15 -7.63 -5.38 10.27
CA ALA A 15 -6.25 -5.30 10.74
C ALA A 15 -5.25 -5.70 9.64
N PRO A 16 -3.98 -5.25 9.70
CA PRO A 16 -2.94 -5.77 8.83
C PRO A 16 -2.88 -7.29 8.93
N ASP A 17 -2.67 -7.95 7.80
CA ASP A 17 -2.47 -9.40 7.82
C ASP A 17 -1.07 -9.72 8.34
N GLN A 18 -1.01 -10.60 9.33
CA GLN A 18 0.22 -11.04 10.00
C GLN A 18 0.29 -12.57 10.08
N GLU A 19 -0.57 -13.29 9.35
CA GLU A 19 -0.49 -14.74 9.26
C GLU A 19 0.85 -15.17 8.61
N PRO A 20 1.36 -16.37 8.94
CA PRO A 20 2.62 -16.85 8.38
C PRO A 20 2.68 -16.94 6.85
N ASP A 21 1.52 -17.03 6.20
CA ASP A 21 1.35 -17.10 4.74
C ASP A 21 0.88 -15.77 4.12
N ALA A 22 0.81 -14.68 4.89
CA ALA A 22 0.43 -13.38 4.38
C ALA A 22 1.46 -12.87 3.35
N GLU A 23 0.97 -12.14 2.34
CA GLU A 23 1.84 -11.45 1.38
C GLU A 23 2.76 -10.46 2.12
N PRO A 24 4.04 -10.33 1.74
CA PRO A 24 4.92 -9.35 2.37
C PRO A 24 4.45 -7.91 2.07
N ILE A 25 4.78 -6.99 2.97
CA ILE A 25 4.63 -5.55 2.69
C ILE A 25 5.68 -5.18 1.64
N SER A 26 5.25 -4.51 0.58
CA SER A 26 6.16 -4.01 -0.46
C SER A 26 6.05 -2.49 -0.63
N TYR A 27 7.15 -1.91 -1.12
CA TYR A 27 7.39 -0.47 -1.23
C TYR A 27 7.88 -0.15 -2.64
N ALA A 28 7.44 0.98 -3.18
CA ALA A 28 7.98 1.60 -4.37
C ALA A 28 7.94 3.12 -4.23
N MET A 29 8.92 3.81 -4.81
CA MET A 29 8.91 5.27 -4.88
C MET A 29 8.49 5.72 -6.27
N GLN A 30 7.68 6.77 -6.35
CA GLN A 30 7.30 7.40 -7.62
C GLN A 30 7.60 8.90 -7.59
N CYS A 31 8.23 9.39 -8.65
CA CYS A 31 8.42 10.83 -8.86
C CYS A 31 7.08 11.49 -9.23
N ALA A 32 6.67 12.50 -8.47
CA ALA A 32 5.43 13.22 -8.73
C ALA A 32 5.52 14.20 -9.92
N VAL A 33 6.73 14.51 -10.37
CA VAL A 33 6.97 15.44 -11.49
C VAL A 33 6.87 14.73 -12.83
N CYS A 34 7.54 13.58 -12.98
CA CYS A 34 7.63 12.86 -14.25
C CYS A 34 6.93 11.49 -14.26
N GLY A 35 6.40 11.03 -13.12
CA GLY A 35 5.64 9.77 -13.01
C GLY A 35 6.49 8.49 -12.99
N SER A 36 7.82 8.59 -13.19
CA SER A 36 8.72 7.43 -13.11
C SER A 36 8.73 6.81 -11.71
N SER A 37 8.88 5.49 -11.64
CA SER A 37 8.87 4.75 -10.39
C SER A 37 10.12 3.86 -10.23
N SER A 38 10.47 3.56 -8.98
CA SER A 38 11.36 2.45 -8.66
C SER A 38 10.67 1.10 -8.91
N ASP A 39 11.47 0.04 -8.92
CA ASP A 39 10.93 -1.31 -8.77
C ASP A 39 10.24 -1.46 -7.39
N THR A 40 9.28 -2.38 -7.33
CA THR A 40 8.64 -2.80 -6.09
C THR A 40 9.56 -3.75 -5.32
N SER A 41 9.71 -3.53 -4.02
CA SER A 41 10.62 -4.28 -3.15
C SER A 41 10.07 -4.40 -1.73
N GLU A 42 10.39 -5.48 -1.01
CA GLU A 42 10.11 -5.61 0.43
C GLU A 42 11.04 -4.73 1.28
N ASP A 43 12.22 -4.39 0.75
CA ASP A 43 13.14 -3.43 1.35
C ASP A 43 12.85 -2.01 0.85
N ALA A 44 12.32 -1.16 1.74
CA ALA A 44 12.04 0.26 1.47
C ALA A 44 13.30 1.05 1.06
N ALA A 45 14.50 0.64 1.48
CA ALA A 45 15.74 1.31 1.11
C ALA A 45 16.02 1.23 -0.40
N VAL A 46 15.45 0.25 -1.11
CA VAL A 46 15.54 0.16 -2.57
C VAL A 46 14.88 1.38 -3.24
N GLY A 47 13.64 1.69 -2.86
CA GLY A 47 12.91 2.86 -3.38
C GLY A 47 13.57 4.19 -2.96
N GLN A 48 14.06 4.27 -1.73
CA GLN A 48 14.77 5.46 -1.24
C GLN A 48 16.08 5.70 -2.01
N ARG A 49 16.87 4.65 -2.26
CA ARG A 49 18.09 4.74 -3.07
C ARG A 49 17.79 5.17 -4.49
N TRP A 50 16.73 4.63 -5.09
CA TRP A 50 16.26 5.07 -6.40
C TRP A 50 15.90 6.56 -6.40
N THR A 51 15.28 7.08 -5.33
CA THR A 51 14.92 8.50 -5.20
C THR A 51 16.16 9.40 -5.25
N PHE A 52 17.22 9.05 -4.51
CA PHE A 52 18.48 9.80 -4.54
C PHE A 52 19.18 9.75 -5.91
N GLN A 53 19.16 8.59 -6.57
CA GLN A 53 19.69 8.47 -7.93
C GLN A 53 18.88 9.29 -8.93
N HIS A 54 17.55 9.33 -8.78
CA HIS A 54 16.65 10.06 -9.66
C HIS A 54 16.84 11.56 -9.55
N VAL A 55 16.86 12.13 -8.33
CA VAL A 55 17.13 13.57 -8.15
C VAL A 55 18.55 13.95 -8.59
N GLY A 56 19.53 13.04 -8.42
CA GLY A 56 20.88 13.25 -8.94
C GLY A 56 20.96 13.37 -10.47
N ARG A 57 20.07 12.70 -11.20
CA ARG A 57 19.94 12.80 -12.67
C ARG A 57 18.97 13.88 -13.12
N HIS A 58 18.02 14.26 -12.27
CA HIS A 58 16.97 15.25 -12.54
C HIS A 58 16.88 16.25 -11.38
N PRO A 59 17.78 17.25 -11.30
CA PRO A 59 17.91 18.12 -10.12
C PRO A 59 16.66 18.94 -9.76
N SER A 60 15.72 19.14 -10.70
CA SER A 60 14.45 19.83 -10.43
C SER A 60 13.37 18.91 -9.84
N HIS A 61 13.55 17.59 -9.85
CA HIS A 61 12.57 16.61 -9.37
C HIS A 61 12.72 16.40 -7.86
N HIS A 62 12.07 17.25 -7.07
CA HIS A 62 12.16 17.25 -5.60
C HIS A 62 10.95 16.63 -4.89
N THR A 63 9.91 16.23 -5.63
CA THR A 63 8.65 15.72 -5.07
C THR A 63 8.44 14.26 -5.44
N PHE A 64 8.28 13.42 -4.42
CA PHE A 64 8.13 11.97 -4.54
C PHE A 64 6.98 11.48 -3.65
N ARG A 65 6.40 10.33 -4.00
CA ARG A 65 5.44 9.60 -3.17
C ARG A 65 5.91 8.16 -3.00
N GLU A 66 5.69 7.60 -1.81
CA GLU A 66 5.87 6.18 -1.55
C GLU A 66 4.55 5.46 -1.78
N THR A 67 4.60 4.35 -2.52
CA THR A 67 3.49 3.41 -2.69
C THR A 67 3.79 2.20 -1.85
N ILE A 68 2.90 1.91 -0.90
CA ILE A 68 3.04 0.77 0.02
C ILE A 68 1.89 -0.20 -0.26
N THR A 69 2.22 -1.43 -0.62
CA THR A 69 1.26 -2.53 -0.67
C THR A 69 1.38 -3.29 0.65
N ARG A 70 0.28 -3.32 1.42
CA ARG A 70 0.21 -4.03 2.71
C ARG A 70 -1.03 -4.91 2.70
N PRO A 71 -0.93 -6.22 3.01
CA PRO A 71 -2.11 -7.05 3.11
C PRO A 71 -2.93 -6.69 4.34
N TRP A 72 -4.24 -6.84 4.22
CA TRP A 72 -5.18 -6.61 5.31
C TRP A 72 -6.20 -7.74 5.34
N ARG A 73 -6.70 -8.02 6.54
CA ARG A 73 -7.76 -9.01 6.75
C ARG A 73 -8.92 -8.43 7.55
N THR A 74 -10.10 -9.00 7.32
CA THR A 74 -11.33 -8.62 7.99
C THR A 74 -12.01 -9.82 8.63
N TRP A 75 -12.60 -9.65 9.80
CA TRP A 75 -13.41 -10.68 10.43
C TRP A 75 -14.52 -10.06 11.28
N MET A 76 -15.57 -10.84 11.51
CA MET A 76 -16.65 -10.51 12.45
C MET A 76 -16.44 -11.35 13.71
N GLN A 77 -16.52 -10.75 14.89
CA GLN A 77 -16.55 -11.52 16.14
C GLN A 77 -17.89 -12.26 16.20
N SER A 78 -17.84 -13.59 16.30
CA SER A 78 -19.00 -14.47 16.47
C SER A 78 -19.64 -14.32 17.84
#